data_AF-A0A0R1RS94-F1
#
_entry.id   AF-A0A0R1RS94-F1
#
_cell.length_a   1.000
_cell.length_b   1.000
_cell.length_c   1.000
_cell.angle_alpha   90.00
_cell.angle_beta   90.00
_cell.angle_gamma   90.00
#
_symmetry.space_group_name_H-M   'P 1'
#
loop_
_entity.id
_entity.type
_entity.pdbx_description
1 polymer ?
#
loop_
_entity_poly.entity_id
_entity_poly.type
_entity_poly.pdbx_seq_one_letter_code
_entity_poly.pdbx_strand_id
1 'polypeptide(L)'
;MLVIFLVRQTLIASFRKLKPLDYLLYLPSLAFFQILLTIIIAIILSITGHTSASLMGSDNNFLATVNDQFKSQTILLVMNHIWIGIIGPFVENILFIYFIQGQLLKSMNQPDSSKLSKAFQIVLVTILFMCWHLKSLNDFSDPGFYRYIALIWMPFIYVKTNSLAKTIVTHIGLNSIGILIYFV
;
A
#
# COMPACT_ATOMS: atom_id res chain seq x y z
N MET A 1 -16.90 19.02 8.65
CA MET A 1 -15.78 19.99 8.59
C MET A 1 -14.68 19.74 9.62
N LEU A 2 -15.01 19.40 10.89
CA LEU A 2 -14.00 19.13 11.94
C LEU A 2 -13.00 18.02 11.57
N VAL A 3 -13.48 16.91 11.02
CA VAL A 3 -12.64 15.76 10.62
C VAL A 3 -11.61 16.15 9.57
N ILE A 4 -12.02 16.89 8.53
CA ILE A 4 -11.13 17.38 7.46
C ILE A 4 -10.08 18.33 8.04
N PHE A 5 -10.47 19.19 8.98
CA PHE A 5 -9.54 20.08 9.66
C PHE A 5 -8.48 19.29 10.46
N LEU A 6 -8.87 18.27 11.23
CA LEU A 6 -7.95 17.45 12.02
C LEU A 6 -6.98 16.65 11.14
N VAL A 7 -7.47 16.07 10.05
CA VAL A 7 -6.64 15.40 9.04
C VAL A 7 -5.62 16.38 8.46
N ARG A 8 -6.07 17.57 8.04
CA ARG A 8 -5.20 18.63 7.50
C ARG A 8 -4.10 19.04 8.49
N GLN A 9 -4.44 19.29 9.74
CA GLN A 9 -3.45 19.69 10.75
C GLN A 9 -2.43 18.59 11.00
N THR A 10 -2.88 17.34 11.05
CA THR A 10 -2.00 16.18 11.25
C THR A 10 -1.05 16.01 10.06
N LEU A 11 -1.56 16.15 8.83
CA LEU A 11 -0.74 16.10 7.62
C LEU A 11 0.32 17.21 7.64
N ILE A 12 -0.08 18.47 7.87
CA ILE A 12 0.86 19.59 7.93
C ILE A 12 1.95 19.34 8.98
N ALA A 13 1.56 18.91 10.19
CA ALA A 13 2.52 18.61 11.24
C ALA A 13 3.46 17.44 10.88
N SER A 14 2.93 16.42 10.21
CA SER A 14 3.72 15.25 9.80
C SER A 14 4.69 15.57 8.67
N PHE A 15 4.27 16.36 7.67
CA PHE A 15 5.11 16.77 6.54
C PHE A 15 6.19 17.77 6.97
N ARG A 16 5.94 18.63 7.96
CA ARG A 16 6.98 19.50 8.54
C ARG A 16 8.12 18.72 9.21
N LYS A 17 7.84 17.51 9.69
CA LYS A 17 8.83 16.62 10.33
C LYS A 17 9.49 15.66 9.35
N LEU A 18 9.07 15.67 8.08
CA LEU A 18 9.62 14.79 7.07
C LEU A 18 11.00 15.28 6.67
N LYS A 19 12.04 14.48 6.93
CA LYS A 19 13.39 14.77 6.41
C LYS A 19 13.53 14.10 5.04
N PRO A 20 14.27 14.72 4.10
CA PRO A 20 14.50 14.11 2.79
C PRO A 20 15.15 12.71 2.88
N LEU A 21 16.03 12.49 3.86
CA LEU A 21 16.68 11.19 4.02
C LEU A 21 15.74 10.07 4.49
N ASP A 22 14.56 10.41 5.04
CA ASP A 22 13.65 9.39 5.56
C ASP A 22 13.06 8.52 4.43
N TYR A 23 12.74 9.09 3.26
CA TYR A 23 12.21 8.30 2.14
C TYR A 23 13.26 7.36 1.52
N LEU A 24 14.55 7.71 1.60
CA LEU A 24 15.64 6.88 1.08
C LEU A 24 15.83 5.57 1.87
N LEU A 25 15.33 5.50 3.09
CA LEU A 25 15.40 4.27 3.89
C LEU A 25 14.14 3.41 3.73
N TYR A 26 12.97 4.02 3.85
CA TYR A 26 11.71 3.26 3.88
C TYR A 26 11.28 2.76 2.50
N LEU A 27 11.52 3.53 1.44
CA LEU A 27 11.13 3.13 0.09
C LEU A 27 11.89 1.88 -0.41
N PRO A 28 13.24 1.80 -0.33
CA PRO A 28 13.95 0.59 -0.74
C PRO A 28 13.62 -0.62 0.14
N SER A 29 13.40 -0.42 1.45
CA SER A 29 13.02 -1.52 2.33
C SER A 29 11.64 -2.10 1.99
N LEU A 30 10.67 -1.24 1.63
CA LEU A 30 9.36 -1.69 1.16
C LEU A 30 9.46 -2.42 -0.17
N ALA A 31 10.23 -1.87 -1.12
CA ALA A 31 10.44 -2.48 -2.42
C ALA A 31 11.11 -3.86 -2.28
N PHE A 32 12.12 -3.98 -1.41
CA PHE A 32 12.74 -5.26 -1.07
C PHE A 32 11.74 -6.26 -0.50
N PHE A 33 10.89 -5.83 0.43
CA PHE A 33 9.86 -6.69 1.02
C PHE A 33 8.82 -7.16 -0.03
N GLN A 34 8.42 -6.27 -0.93
CA GLN A 34 7.54 -6.59 -2.06
C GLN A 34 8.16 -7.66 -2.98
N ILE A 35 9.44 -7.50 -3.33
CA ILE A 35 10.18 -8.45 -4.17
C ILE A 35 10.29 -9.80 -3.46
N LEU A 36 10.69 -9.80 -2.19
CA LEU A 36 10.81 -11.02 -1.40
C LEU A 36 9.48 -11.78 -1.34
N LEU A 37 8.39 -11.08 -1.06
CA LEU A 37 7.05 -11.67 -1.02
C LEU A 37 6.63 -12.23 -2.38
N THR A 38 6.94 -11.51 -3.47
CA THR A 38 6.66 -11.98 -4.83
C THR A 38 7.44 -13.26 -5.16
N ILE A 39 8.70 -13.36 -4.73
CA ILE A 39 9.52 -14.57 -4.89
C ILE A 39 8.93 -15.74 -4.10
N ILE A 40 8.54 -15.50 -2.84
CA ILE A 40 7.91 -16.54 -2.00
C ILE A 40 6.63 -17.07 -2.64
N ILE A 41 5.76 -16.17 -3.13
CA ILE A 41 4.52 -16.54 -3.83
C ILE A 41 4.86 -17.34 -5.10
N ALA A 42 5.86 -16.93 -5.88
CA ALA A 42 6.29 -17.63 -7.07
C ALA A 42 6.79 -19.06 -6.78
N ILE A 43 7.55 -19.24 -5.69
CA ILE A 43 8.03 -20.55 -5.25
C ILE A 43 6.84 -21.44 -4.86
N ILE A 44 5.91 -20.93 -4.04
CA ILE A 44 4.71 -21.68 -3.63
C ILE A 44 3.90 -22.12 -4.84
N LEU A 45 3.74 -21.24 -5.83
CA LEU A 45 3.04 -21.56 -7.06
C LEU A 45 3.73 -22.64 -7.90
N SER A 46 5.05 -22.55 -8.01
CA SER A 46 5.84 -23.56 -8.74
C SER A 46 5.74 -24.95 -8.12
N ILE A 47 5.65 -25.04 -6.79
CA ILE A 47 5.55 -26.30 -6.04
C ILE A 47 4.13 -26.87 -6.10
N THR A 48 3.10 -26.02 -6.07
CA THR A 48 1.69 -26.44 -6.03
C THR A 48 1.12 -26.82 -7.40
N GLY A 49 1.91 -26.74 -8.47
CA GLY A 49 1.48 -27.06 -9.84
C GLY A 49 0.50 -26.04 -10.42
N HIS A 50 0.17 -24.98 -9.68
CA HIS A 50 -0.57 -23.82 -10.14
C HIS A 50 0.38 -22.84 -10.83
N THR A 51 1.06 -23.27 -11.91
CA THR A 51 1.72 -22.34 -12.84
C THR A 51 0.66 -21.61 -13.66
N SER A 52 -0.14 -20.81 -12.98
CA SER A 52 -0.93 -19.80 -13.66
C SER A 52 0.04 -18.70 -14.10
N ALA A 53 -0.10 -18.27 -15.34
CA ALA A 53 0.50 -17.07 -15.91
C ALA A 53 0.09 -15.77 -15.16
N SER A 54 -0.37 -15.86 -13.90
CA SER A 54 -0.90 -14.81 -13.03
C SER A 54 0.19 -14.05 -12.26
N LEU A 55 1.40 -14.61 -12.15
CA LEU A 55 2.56 -13.90 -11.59
C LEU A 55 2.96 -12.69 -12.45
N MET A 56 2.57 -12.69 -13.73
CA MET A 56 2.63 -11.54 -14.65
C MET A 56 1.20 -11.07 -14.98
N GLY A 57 0.47 -10.63 -13.96
CA GLY A 57 -0.67 -9.72 -14.13
C GLY A 57 -2.03 -10.39 -14.34
N SER A 58 -2.91 -10.14 -13.38
CA SER A 58 -4.37 -10.02 -13.59
C SER A 58 -4.72 -8.74 -14.40
N ASP A 59 -3.82 -8.33 -15.31
CA ASP A 59 -3.93 -7.15 -16.15
C ASP A 59 -3.99 -7.51 -17.64
N ASN A 60 -4.03 -8.79 -18.03
CA ASN A 60 -4.08 -9.17 -19.46
C ASN A 60 -5.42 -8.83 -20.15
N ASN A 61 -6.54 -8.77 -19.41
CA ASN A 61 -7.81 -8.23 -19.94
C ASN A 61 -7.83 -6.69 -19.95
N PHE A 62 -7.02 -6.04 -19.11
CA PHE A 62 -6.76 -4.61 -19.20
C PHE A 62 -5.87 -4.34 -20.42
N LEU A 63 -4.79 -5.09 -20.66
CA LEU A 63 -3.88 -4.97 -21.79
C LEU A 63 -4.57 -5.06 -23.17
N ALA A 64 -5.51 -5.99 -23.38
CA ALA A 64 -6.26 -6.05 -24.64
C ALA A 64 -7.17 -4.82 -24.85
N THR A 65 -7.78 -4.32 -23.77
CA THR A 65 -8.65 -3.14 -23.80
C THR A 65 -7.85 -1.83 -23.91
N VAL A 66 -6.63 -1.81 -23.38
CA VAL A 66 -5.79 -0.62 -23.27
C VAL A 66 -4.89 -0.49 -24.51
N ASN A 67 -4.41 -1.58 -25.12
CA ASN A 67 -3.62 -1.56 -26.38
C ASN A 67 -4.40 -1.04 -27.59
N ASP A 68 -5.71 -1.32 -27.68
CA ASP A 68 -6.54 -0.75 -28.74
C ASP A 68 -6.97 0.71 -28.47
N GLN A 69 -6.91 1.18 -27.22
CA GLN A 69 -7.19 2.58 -26.84
C GLN A 69 -5.93 3.47 -26.76
N PHE A 70 -4.73 2.88 -26.70
CA PHE A 70 -3.46 3.53 -26.41
C PHE A 70 -3.02 4.60 -27.44
N LYS A 71 -3.55 4.59 -28.67
CA LYS A 71 -3.21 5.60 -29.70
C LYS A 71 -3.95 6.92 -29.56
N SER A 72 -4.99 7.04 -28.73
CA SER A 72 -5.84 8.26 -28.69
C SER A 72 -6.09 8.90 -27.31
N GLN A 73 -5.64 8.32 -26.19
CA GLN A 73 -6.05 8.78 -24.84
C GLN A 73 -4.92 8.92 -23.82
N THR A 74 -3.82 9.60 -24.18
CA THR A 74 -2.70 9.92 -23.26
C THR A 74 -3.16 10.59 -21.95
N ILE A 75 -4.21 11.42 -22.01
CA ILE A 75 -4.75 12.11 -20.82
C ILE A 75 -5.41 11.13 -19.85
N LEU A 76 -6.18 10.15 -20.34
CA LEU A 76 -6.84 9.16 -19.48
C LEU A 76 -5.81 8.29 -18.76
N LEU A 77 -4.71 7.95 -19.46
CA LEU A 77 -3.60 7.21 -18.90
C LEU A 77 -2.91 7.96 -17.75
N VAL A 78 -2.62 9.26 -17.95
CA VAL A 78 -2.03 10.12 -16.92
C VAL A 78 -2.97 10.28 -15.73
N MET A 79 -4.27 10.44 -15.98
CA MET A 79 -5.28 10.51 -14.92
C MET A 79 -5.36 9.22 -14.11
N ASN A 80 -5.31 8.06 -14.78
CA ASN A 80 -5.29 6.76 -14.10
C ASN A 80 -4.01 6.57 -13.26
N HIS A 81 -2.86 7.05 -13.75
CA HIS A 81 -1.61 7.05 -13.00
C HIS A 81 -1.71 7.90 -11.72
N ILE A 82 -2.25 9.11 -11.82
CA ILE A 82 -2.45 9.96 -10.64
C ILE A 82 -3.42 9.30 -9.66
N TRP A 83 -4.48 8.65 -10.17
CA TRP A 83 -5.46 7.98 -9.33
C TRP A 83 -4.85 6.81 -8.54
N ILE A 84 -4.19 5.88 -9.22
CA ILE A 84 -3.66 4.65 -8.61
C ILE A 84 -2.33 4.88 -7.90
N GLY A 85 -1.49 5.76 -8.44
CA GLY A 85 -0.15 6.03 -7.92
C GLY A 85 -0.12 7.01 -6.75
N ILE A 86 -1.06 7.97 -6.73
CA ILE A 86 -1.03 9.08 -5.77
C ILE A 86 -2.30 9.10 -4.90
N ILE A 87 -3.48 9.23 -5.52
CA ILE A 87 -4.73 9.48 -4.79
C ILE A 87 -5.14 8.26 -3.96
N GLY A 88 -5.12 7.07 -4.53
CA GLY A 88 -5.42 5.80 -3.84
C GLY A 88 -4.56 5.62 -2.59
N PRO A 89 -3.23 5.57 -2.73
CA PRO A 89 -2.31 5.48 -1.60
C PRO A 89 -2.51 6.58 -0.56
N PHE A 90 -2.83 7.80 -0.97
CA PHE A 90 -3.12 8.90 -0.06
C PHE A 90 -4.37 8.62 0.77
N VAL A 91 -5.50 8.29 0.13
CA VAL A 91 -6.78 8.00 0.78
C VAL A 91 -6.65 6.80 1.71
N GLU A 92 -5.99 5.74 1.27
CA GLU A 92 -5.74 4.54 2.05
C GLU A 92 -4.93 4.84 3.32
N ASN A 93 -3.89 5.66 3.22
CA ASN A 93 -3.11 6.08 4.39
C ASN A 93 -3.95 6.92 5.35
N ILE A 94 -4.82 7.80 4.86
CA ILE A 94 -5.74 8.54 5.73
C ILE A 94 -6.70 7.57 6.46
N LEU A 95 -7.29 6.63 5.74
CA LEU A 95 -8.27 5.70 6.32
C LEU A 95 -7.63 4.73 7.32
N PHE A 96 -6.63 3.97 6.88
CA PHE A 96 -6.10 2.87 7.67
C PHE A 96 -5.03 3.31 8.67
N ILE A 97 -4.12 4.21 8.27
CA ILE A 97 -3.01 4.63 9.13
C ILE A 97 -3.44 5.74 10.07
N TYR A 98 -4.06 6.81 9.56
CA TYR A 98 -4.49 7.91 10.42
C TYR A 98 -5.71 7.56 11.27
N PHE A 99 -6.85 7.17 10.66
CA PHE A 99 -8.07 6.93 11.43
C PHE A 99 -8.01 5.64 12.22
N ILE A 100 -7.81 4.50 11.56
CA ILE A 100 -7.90 3.20 12.24
C ILE A 100 -6.71 3.03 13.18
N GLN A 101 -5.48 3.11 12.69
CA GLN A 101 -4.32 2.89 13.56
C GLN A 101 -4.07 4.07 14.52
N GLY A 102 -4.09 5.29 14.00
CA GLY A 102 -3.66 6.49 14.73
C GLY A 102 -4.68 7.09 15.69
N GLN A 103 -5.98 6.96 15.41
CA GLN A 103 -7.05 7.48 16.28
C GLN A 103 -7.76 6.35 17.04
N LEU A 104 -8.30 5.35 16.33
CA LEU A 104 -9.09 4.29 16.94
C LEU A 104 -8.22 3.36 17.80
N LEU A 105 -7.29 2.64 17.19
CA LEU A 105 -6.54 1.60 17.90
C LEU A 105 -5.53 2.17 18.90
N LYS A 106 -4.97 3.36 18.62
CA LYS A 106 -4.07 4.03 19.55
C LYS A 106 -4.79 4.59 20.77
N SER A 107 -6.02 5.09 20.65
CA SER A 107 -6.79 5.58 21.81
C SER A 107 -7.27 4.45 22.73
N MET A 108 -7.49 3.24 22.17
CA MET A 108 -7.81 2.04 22.95
C MET A 108 -6.63 1.49 23.75
N ASN A 109 -5.41 1.99 23.51
CA ASN A 109 -4.18 1.53 24.16
C ASN A 109 -3.58 2.63 25.02
N GLN A 110 -3.19 2.31 26.25
CA GLN A 110 -2.46 3.24 27.11
C GLN A 110 -1.10 3.63 26.48
N PRO A 111 -0.56 4.83 26.78
CA PRO A 111 0.67 5.35 26.17
C PRO A 111 1.90 4.41 26.29
N ASP A 112 1.93 3.52 27.31
CA ASP A 112 2.93 2.46 27.49
C ASP A 112 2.47 1.08 26.98
N SER A 113 1.74 1.07 25.86
CA SER A 113 1.25 -0.17 25.25
C SER A 113 2.39 -1.16 25.04
N SER A 114 2.23 -2.39 25.54
CA SER A 114 3.20 -3.48 25.41
C SER A 114 3.57 -3.73 23.93
N LYS A 115 4.74 -4.33 23.68
CA LYS A 115 5.18 -4.73 22.32
C LYS A 115 4.10 -5.54 21.59
N LEU A 116 3.33 -6.33 22.33
CA LEU A 116 2.22 -7.14 21.82
C LEU A 116 1.08 -6.28 21.27
N SER A 117 0.70 -5.20 21.97
CA SER A 117 -0.34 -4.28 21.49
C SER A 117 0.07 -3.59 20.18
N LYS A 118 1.33 -3.15 20.09
CA LYS A 118 1.87 -2.56 18.85
C LYS A 118 1.87 -3.57 17.69
N ALA A 119 2.25 -4.83 17.96
CA ALA A 119 2.19 -5.90 16.96
C ALA A 119 0.75 -6.18 16.51
N PHE A 120 -0.19 -6.24 17.45
CA PHE A 120 -1.62 -6.42 17.16
C PHE A 120 -2.16 -5.30 16.26
N GLN A 121 -1.84 -4.04 16.55
CA GLN A 121 -2.23 -2.90 15.71
C GLN A 121 -1.71 -3.04 14.28
N ILE A 122 -0.46 -3.46 14.12
CA ILE A 122 0.15 -3.67 12.80
C ILE A 122 -0.59 -4.77 12.03
N VAL A 123 -0.78 -5.93 12.66
CA VAL A 123 -1.44 -7.08 12.02
C VAL A 123 -2.89 -6.76 11.67
N LEU A 124 -3.65 -6.16 12.59
CA LEU A 124 -5.06 -5.83 12.35
C LEU A 124 -5.22 -4.85 11.20
N VAL A 125 -4.43 -3.77 11.17
CA VAL A 125 -4.49 -2.77 10.10
C VAL A 125 -4.08 -3.39 8.76
N THR A 126 -3.11 -4.30 8.76
CA THR A 126 -2.70 -5.04 7.55
C THR A 126 -3.85 -5.90 7.02
N ILE A 127 -4.52 -6.66 7.88
CA ILE A 127 -5.68 -7.48 7.48
C ILE A 127 -6.77 -6.60 6.89
N LEU A 128 -7.08 -5.46 7.52
CA LEU A 128 -8.08 -4.52 7.00
C LEU A 128 -7.68 -3.93 5.64
N PHE A 129 -6.39 -3.62 5.46
CA PHE A 129 -5.83 -3.21 4.18
C PHE A 129 -6.00 -4.28 3.10
N MET A 130 -5.73 -5.54 3.43
CA MET A 130 -5.92 -6.65 2.48
C MET A 130 -7.40 -6.83 2.15
N CYS A 131 -8.28 -6.78 3.15
CA CYS A 131 -9.72 -6.90 2.96
C CYS A 131 -10.30 -5.77 2.11
N TRP A 132 -9.72 -4.58 2.15
CA TRP A 132 -10.11 -3.46 1.28
C TRP A 132 -9.94 -3.77 -0.22
N HIS A 133 -9.00 -4.65 -0.56
CA HIS A 133 -8.68 -5.03 -1.92
C HIS A 133 -9.42 -6.30 -2.38
N LEU A 134 -10.24 -6.92 -1.51
CA LEU A 134 -11.09 -8.05 -1.88
C LEU A 134 -12.25 -7.55 -2.76
N LYS A 135 -12.33 -8.08 -3.98
CA LYS A 135 -13.50 -7.98 -4.86
C LYS A 135 -14.45 -9.15 -4.63
N SER A 136 -13.91 -10.31 -4.27
CA SER A 136 -14.69 -11.53 -4.02
C SER A 136 -14.03 -12.43 -2.98
N LEU A 137 -14.79 -13.36 -2.41
CA LEU A 137 -14.21 -14.41 -1.54
C LEU A 137 -13.28 -15.36 -2.30
N ASN A 138 -13.40 -15.44 -3.63
CA ASN A 138 -12.50 -16.25 -4.45
C ASN A 138 -11.09 -15.64 -4.52
N ASP A 139 -10.91 -14.37 -4.19
CA ASP A 139 -9.60 -13.72 -4.22
C ASP A 139 -8.64 -14.33 -3.19
N PHE A 140 -9.15 -14.97 -2.12
CA PHE A 140 -8.31 -15.74 -1.20
C PHE A 140 -7.65 -16.97 -1.85
N SER A 141 -8.22 -17.46 -2.96
CA SER A 141 -7.61 -18.54 -3.74
C SER A 141 -6.61 -18.03 -4.79
N ASP A 142 -6.55 -16.71 -5.02
CA ASP A 142 -5.59 -16.08 -5.93
C ASP A 142 -4.28 -15.77 -5.18
N PRO A 143 -3.15 -16.40 -5.55
CA PRO A 143 -1.83 -16.10 -5.00
C PRO A 143 -1.45 -14.61 -5.12
N GLY A 144 -1.94 -13.93 -6.16
CA GLY A 144 -1.73 -12.51 -6.40
C GLY A 144 -2.29 -11.62 -5.28
N PHE A 145 -3.37 -12.05 -4.62
CA PHE A 145 -3.96 -11.34 -3.48
C PHE A 145 -2.98 -11.22 -2.32
N TYR A 146 -2.16 -12.24 -2.08
CA TYR A 146 -1.22 -12.22 -0.95
C TYR A 146 -0.09 -11.21 -1.12
N ARG A 147 0.10 -10.60 -2.31
CA ARG A 147 1.03 -9.48 -2.50
C ARG A 147 0.65 -8.27 -1.61
N TYR A 148 -0.62 -8.12 -1.24
CA TYR A 148 -1.07 -7.07 -0.32
C TYR A 148 -0.54 -7.25 1.11
N ILE A 149 0.03 -8.41 1.48
CA ILE A 149 0.74 -8.57 2.76
C ILE A 149 1.87 -7.56 2.89
N ALA A 150 2.51 -7.16 1.78
CA ALA A 150 3.57 -6.16 1.81
C ALA A 150 3.13 -4.79 2.38
N LEU A 151 1.83 -4.50 2.35
CA LEU A 151 1.26 -3.30 2.95
C LEU A 151 1.43 -3.27 4.48
N ILE A 152 1.80 -4.38 5.14
CA ILE A 152 2.19 -4.43 6.56
C ILE A 152 3.28 -3.43 6.93
N TRP A 153 4.09 -3.04 5.95
CA TRP A 153 5.15 -2.08 6.15
C TRP A 153 4.61 -0.68 6.49
N MET A 154 3.43 -0.30 5.98
CA MET A 154 2.81 1.00 6.28
C MET A 154 2.48 1.16 7.77
N PRO A 155 1.68 0.26 8.39
CA PRO A 155 1.41 0.35 9.81
C PRO A 155 2.66 0.12 10.67
N PHE A 156 3.65 -0.63 10.19
CA PHE A 156 4.95 -0.76 10.86
C PHE A 156 5.71 0.58 10.92
N ILE A 157 5.86 1.27 9.78
CA ILE A 157 6.50 2.59 9.72
C ILE A 157 5.78 3.56 10.65
N TYR A 158 4.44 3.55 10.65
CA TYR A 158 3.66 4.43 11.49
C TYR A 158 3.88 4.16 12.98
N VAL A 159 3.88 2.91 13.43
CA VAL A 159 4.19 2.57 14.84
C VAL A 159 5.60 2.98 15.24
N LYS A 160 6.57 2.87 14.33
CA LYS A 160 7.97 3.22 14.60
C LYS A 160 8.23 4.72 14.62
N THR A 161 7.55 5.48 13.77
CA THR A 161 7.90 6.89 13.51
C THR A 161 6.81 7.87 13.92
N ASN A 162 5.59 7.38 14.17
CA ASN A 162 4.38 8.18 14.39
C ASN A 162 4.21 9.29 13.33
N SER A 163 4.59 8.98 12.09
CA SER A 163 4.59 9.93 10.96
C SER A 163 3.77 9.40 9.80
N LEU A 164 2.63 10.04 9.56
CA LEU A 164 1.73 9.77 8.44
C LEU A 164 2.35 10.18 7.09
N ALA A 165 3.15 11.25 7.08
CA ALA A 165 3.85 11.69 5.87
C ALA A 165 4.85 10.62 5.38
N LYS A 166 5.55 9.95 6.30
CA LYS A 166 6.49 8.88 5.92
C LYS A 166 5.77 7.70 5.27
N THR A 167 4.62 7.29 5.79
CA THR A 167 3.84 6.19 5.18
C THR A 167 3.28 6.60 3.83
N ILE A 168 2.70 7.79 3.71
CA ILE A 168 2.16 8.31 2.43
C ILE A 168 3.23 8.36 1.35
N VAL A 169 4.38 9.00 1.63
CA VAL A 169 5.45 9.17 0.63
C VAL A 169 6.04 7.82 0.23
N THR A 170 6.22 6.90 1.19
CA THR A 170 6.72 5.57 0.89
C THR A 170 5.75 4.78 0.01
N HIS A 171 4.45 4.86 0.30
CA HIS A 171 3.42 4.17 -0.48
C HIS A 171 3.30 4.72 -1.90
N ILE A 172 3.19 6.05 -2.03
CA ILE A 172 3.15 6.73 -3.34
C ILE A 172 4.40 6.42 -4.14
N GLY A 173 5.59 6.48 -3.51
CA GLY A 173 6.85 6.17 -4.17
C GLY A 173 6.89 4.75 -4.73
N LEU A 174 6.41 3.75 -3.97
CA LEU A 174 6.38 2.36 -4.44
C LEU A 174 5.45 2.20 -5.64
N ASN A 175 4.23 2.71 -5.55
CA ASN A 175 3.27 2.60 -6.64
C ASN A 175 3.75 3.36 -7.89
N SER A 176 4.38 4.52 -7.69
CA SER A 176 4.97 5.30 -8.79
C SER A 176 6.09 4.53 -9.49
N ILE A 177 6.99 3.87 -8.74
CA ILE A 177 8.04 3.02 -9.32
C ILE A 177 7.45 1.84 -10.08
N GLY A 178 6.48 1.14 -9.49
CA GLY A 178 5.82 0.01 -10.14
C GLY A 178 5.17 0.40 -11.48
N ILE A 179 4.55 1.57 -11.53
CA ILE A 179 3.95 2.08 -12.76
C ILE A 179 5.00 2.58 -13.76
N LEU A 180 6.09 3.20 -13.30
CA LEU A 180 7.19 3.61 -14.19
C LEU A 180 7.86 2.41 -14.87
N ILE A 181 8.09 1.32 -14.14
CA ILE A 181 8.62 0.06 -14.71
C ILE A 181 7.65 -0.53 -15.74
N TYR A 182 6.34 -0.33 -15.58
CA TYR A 182 5.34 -0.80 -16.53
C TYR A 182 5.33 -0.01 -17.85
N PHE A 183 5.76 1.26 -17.84
CA PHE A 183 5.78 2.13 -19.02
C PHE A 183 7.11 2.13 -19.79
N VAL A 184 8.13 1.45 -19.29
CA VAL A 184 9.46 1.27 -19.93
C VAL A 184 9.55 -0.13 -20.50
#